data_AF-A0A932EDR4-F1
#
_entry.id   AF-A0A932EDR4-F1
#
_cell.length_a   1.000
_cell.length_b   1.000
_cell.length_c   1.000
_cell.angle_alpha   90.00
_cell.angle_beta   90.00
_cell.angle_gamma   90.00
#
_symmetry.space_group_name_H-M   'P 1'
#
loop_
_entity.id
_entity.type
_entity.pdbx_description
1 polymer ?
#
loop_
_entity_poly.entity_id
_entity_poly.type
_entity_poly.pdbx_seq_one_letter_code
_entity_poly.pdbx_strand_id
1 'polypeptide(L)'
;SPVAGNPIYQESQGGKNAKWLWFLIAIIIIGALAFAFVRGIGPFGQLRGGGEVSEPTLSESFVASPSPEVTPATSVDKTSVKIRILNGSGQAGVASAAKDFIEGKGWEVASLGNAANFDFAQTVIKLKESALGAKDALVADLADKYSVVVSSESLEATDSADVEVTIGAK
;
A
#
# COMPACT_ATOMS: atom_id res chain seq x y z
N SER A 1 39.78 -59.48 -6.37
CA SER A 1 39.75 -58.00 -6.34
C SER A 1 39.94 -57.48 -7.76
N PRO A 2 39.32 -56.37 -8.19
CA PRO A 2 38.29 -55.52 -7.55
C PRO A 2 37.00 -55.36 -8.40
N VAL A 3 36.11 -54.51 -7.85
CA VAL A 3 34.73 -54.12 -8.20
C VAL A 3 34.68 -52.94 -9.20
N ALA A 4 33.47 -52.64 -9.70
CA ALA A 4 32.94 -51.38 -10.26
C ALA A 4 32.91 -51.33 -11.80
N GLY A 5 31.84 -50.88 -12.46
CA GLY A 5 30.58 -50.30 -12.01
C GLY A 5 29.78 -49.96 -13.28
N ASN A 6 28.45 -49.99 -13.20
CA ASN A 6 27.62 -49.57 -14.33
C ASN A 6 27.70 -48.05 -14.47
N PRO A 7 28.03 -47.51 -15.65
CA PRO A 7 27.74 -46.11 -15.87
C PRO A 7 26.24 -45.91 -16.12
N ILE A 8 25.63 -45.18 -15.20
CA ILE A 8 24.44 -44.39 -15.47
C ILE A 8 24.87 -43.23 -16.38
N TYR A 9 24.41 -43.23 -17.62
CA TYR A 9 24.38 -42.03 -18.45
C TYR A 9 22.94 -41.82 -18.90
N GLN A 10 22.23 -40.93 -18.21
CA GLN A 10 21.09 -40.26 -18.82
C GLN A 10 21.62 -39.36 -19.93
N GLU A 11 21.46 -39.80 -21.16
CA GLU A 11 21.67 -38.97 -22.33
C GLU A 11 20.49 -37.99 -22.45
N SER A 12 20.55 -36.87 -21.73
CA SER A 12 19.70 -35.71 -22.03
C SER A 12 20.36 -34.88 -23.13
N GLN A 13 20.49 -35.48 -24.32
CA GLN A 13 20.70 -34.73 -25.57
C GLN A 13 19.39 -34.06 -25.98
N GLY A 14 19.06 -32.99 -25.27
CA GLY A 14 18.04 -32.03 -25.66
C GLY A 14 18.73 -30.75 -26.11
N GLY A 15 19.35 -30.77 -27.29
CA GLY A 15 19.89 -29.58 -27.97
C GLY A 15 18.78 -28.57 -28.22
N LYS A 16 18.46 -27.78 -27.20
CA LYS A 16 17.47 -26.71 -27.27
C LYS A 16 18.17 -25.46 -27.77
N ASN A 17 17.81 -25.10 -29.01
CA ASN A 17 18.06 -23.84 -29.67
C ASN A 17 18.38 -22.71 -28.68
N ALA A 18 19.61 -22.19 -28.70
CA ALA A 18 20.11 -21.13 -27.81
C ALA A 18 19.25 -19.85 -27.80
N LYS A 19 18.26 -19.74 -28.70
CA LYS A 19 17.20 -18.74 -28.72
C LYS A 19 16.51 -18.60 -27.36
N TRP A 20 16.26 -19.69 -26.62
CA TRP A 20 15.64 -19.61 -25.29
C TRP A 20 16.54 -18.91 -24.26
N LEU A 21 17.86 -19.11 -24.34
CA LEU A 21 18.83 -18.40 -23.51
C LEU A 21 18.89 -16.90 -23.86
N TRP A 22 18.77 -16.56 -25.14
CA TRP A 22 18.68 -15.16 -25.59
C TRP A 22 17.41 -14.46 -25.09
N PHE A 23 16.25 -15.13 -25.07
CA PHE A 23 15.04 -14.59 -24.46
C PHE A 23 15.19 -14.35 -22.95
N LEU A 24 15.84 -15.26 -22.24
CA LEU A 24 16.09 -15.14 -20.80
C LEU A 24 17.03 -13.96 -20.50
N ILE A 25 18.12 -13.82 -21.26
CA ILE A 25 19.07 -12.70 -21.13
C ILE A 25 18.38 -11.37 -21.43
N ALA A 26 17.54 -11.30 -22.47
CA ALA A 26 16.81 -10.09 -22.82
C ALA A 26 15.85 -9.64 -21.69
N ILE A 27 15.16 -10.58 -21.04
CA ILE A 27 14.26 -10.29 -19.92
C ILE A 27 15.04 -9.74 -18.71
N ILE A 28 16.21 -10.30 -18.42
CA ILE A 28 17.06 -9.83 -17.31
C ILE A 28 17.58 -8.41 -17.59
N ILE A 29 17.99 -8.10 -18.84
CA ILE A 29 18.48 -6.77 -19.21
C ILE A 29 17.35 -5.73 -19.11
N ILE A 30 16.14 -6.06 -19.60
CA ILE A 30 14.98 -5.16 -19.51
C ILE A 30 14.60 -4.93 -18.05
N GLY A 31 14.60 -5.98 -17.22
CA GLY A 31 14.36 -5.86 -15.78
C GLY A 31 15.39 -4.99 -15.05
N ALA A 32 16.68 -5.13 -15.38
CA ALA A 32 17.75 -4.33 -14.79
C ALA A 32 17.66 -2.85 -15.21
N LEU A 33 17.30 -2.56 -16.47
CA LEU A 33 17.09 -1.20 -16.96
C LEU A 33 15.88 -0.53 -16.29
N ALA A 34 14.76 -1.25 -16.15
CA ALA A 34 13.59 -0.75 -15.43
C ALA A 34 13.90 -0.50 -13.94
N PHE A 35 14.63 -1.40 -13.29
CA PHE A 35 15.06 -1.25 -11.90
C PHE A 35 16.00 -0.05 -11.69
N ALA A 36 16.97 0.15 -12.59
CA ALA A 36 17.87 1.30 -12.54
C ALA A 36 17.14 2.64 -12.75
N PHE A 37 16.12 2.66 -13.62
CA PHE A 37 15.29 3.84 -13.87
C PHE A 37 14.43 4.22 -12.66
N VAL A 38 13.79 3.24 -12.00
CA VAL A 38 12.99 3.47 -10.79
C VAL A 38 13.86 3.91 -9.59
N ARG A 39 15.13 3.48 -9.55
CA ARG A 39 16.06 3.79 -8.45
C ARG A 39 16.91 5.06 -8.70
N GLY A 40 16.69 5.76 -9.81
CA GLY A 40 17.35 7.04 -10.11
C GLY A 40 18.85 6.93 -10.42
N ILE A 41 19.34 5.76 -10.84
CA ILE A 41 20.75 5.53 -11.19
C ILE A 41 20.94 5.82 -12.68
N GLY A 42 20.86 7.10 -13.05
CA GLY A 42 21.09 7.58 -14.41
C GLY A 42 22.04 8.80 -14.40
N PRO A 43 22.63 9.18 -15.55
CA PRO A 43 23.63 10.26 -15.63
C PRO A 43 23.10 11.65 -15.25
N PHE A 44 21.81 11.77 -14.93
CA PHE A 44 21.16 12.97 -14.41
C PHE A 44 21.09 13.04 -12.87
N GLY A 45 21.55 12.02 -12.15
CA GLY A 45 21.61 12.01 -10.68
C GLY A 45 22.61 12.99 -10.06
N GLN A 46 23.36 13.74 -10.87
CA GLN A 46 24.47 14.60 -10.44
C GLN A 46 24.16 16.12 -10.47
N LEU A 47 22.90 16.54 -10.60
CA LEU A 47 22.51 17.96 -10.48
C LEU A 47 21.84 18.32 -9.15
N ARG A 48 22.06 17.53 -8.10
CA ARG A 48 21.56 17.87 -6.76
C ARG A 48 22.67 17.80 -5.72
N GLY A 49 23.73 18.56 -5.98
CA GLY A 49 24.81 18.79 -5.03
C GLY A 49 25.30 20.23 -5.10
N GLY A 50 25.13 20.96 -3.99
CA GLY A 50 26.04 22.04 -3.60
C GLY A 50 25.55 23.46 -3.85
N GLY A 51 25.03 24.08 -2.80
CA GLY A 51 24.80 25.52 -2.71
C GLY A 51 24.51 25.89 -1.26
N GLU A 52 25.55 25.84 -0.42
CA GLU A 52 25.53 26.30 0.97
C GLU A 52 25.41 27.83 1.07
N VAL A 53 24.57 28.24 2.03
CA VAL A 53 24.65 29.40 2.95
C VAL A 53 24.72 30.82 2.39
N SER A 54 23.69 31.60 2.74
CA SER A 54 23.84 32.93 3.34
C SER A 54 22.61 33.24 4.21
N GLU A 55 22.76 33.13 5.54
CA GLU A 55 22.03 33.93 6.53
C GLU A 55 22.88 35.21 6.78
N PRO A 56 22.42 36.35 7.37
CA PRO A 56 21.17 36.55 8.11
C PRO A 56 20.45 37.89 7.85
N THR A 57 19.31 38.14 8.54
CA THR A 57 18.99 39.40 9.28
C THR A 57 17.48 39.60 9.53
N LEU A 58 17.09 39.44 10.80
CA LEU A 58 16.10 40.19 11.62
C LEU A 58 14.66 40.51 11.14
N SER A 59 13.73 40.15 12.04
CA SER A 59 12.65 40.99 12.63
C SER A 59 11.19 40.70 12.27
N GLU A 60 10.47 40.27 13.33
CA GLU A 60 9.09 40.61 13.72
C GLU A 60 7.88 40.28 12.82
N SER A 61 7.13 39.24 13.20
CA SER A 61 5.78 39.42 13.78
C SER A 61 5.11 38.07 13.98
N PHE A 62 4.84 37.71 15.23
CA PHE A 62 3.86 36.67 15.54
C PHE A 62 2.46 37.24 15.23
N VAL A 63 1.89 36.85 14.10
CA VAL A 63 0.44 36.94 13.91
C VAL A 63 -0.13 35.61 14.38
N ALA A 64 -0.81 35.64 15.53
CA ALA A 64 -1.60 34.51 16.01
C ALA A 64 -2.63 34.15 14.94
N SER A 65 -2.39 33.05 14.24
CA SER A 65 -3.39 32.43 13.36
C SER A 65 -4.52 31.92 14.25
N PRO A 66 -5.80 32.15 13.90
CA PRO A 66 -6.91 31.68 14.73
C PRO A 66 -6.80 30.17 14.90
N SER A 67 -6.74 29.75 16.17
CA SER A 67 -6.94 28.37 16.58
C SER A 67 -8.17 27.82 15.85
N PRO A 68 -8.11 26.64 15.21
CA PRO A 68 -9.29 26.07 14.61
C PRO A 68 -10.36 25.95 15.68
N GLU A 69 -11.49 26.58 15.37
CA GLU A 69 -12.73 26.48 16.10
C GLU A 69 -13.05 25.00 16.23
N VAL A 70 -13.01 24.48 17.47
CA VAL A 70 -13.36 23.09 17.78
C VAL A 70 -14.83 22.95 17.47
N THR A 71 -15.12 22.57 16.22
CA THR A 71 -16.47 22.18 15.80
C THR A 71 -16.88 21.05 16.74
N PRO A 72 -18.05 21.11 17.40
CA PRO A 72 -18.49 20.04 18.28
C PRO A 72 -18.48 18.74 17.48
N ALA A 73 -17.58 17.84 17.84
CA ALA A 73 -17.50 16.51 17.26
C ALA A 73 -18.83 15.84 17.52
N THR A 74 -19.66 15.74 16.48
CA THR A 74 -20.78 14.80 16.47
C THR A 74 -20.16 13.46 16.79
N SER A 75 -20.37 12.97 18.01
CA SER A 75 -19.74 11.74 18.49
C SER A 75 -20.30 10.60 17.64
N VAL A 76 -19.51 10.15 16.67
CA VAL A 76 -19.83 8.99 15.84
C VAL A 76 -19.79 7.76 16.74
N ASP A 77 -20.87 7.00 16.78
CA ASP A 77 -20.86 5.68 17.42
C ASP A 77 -20.10 4.69 16.54
N LYS A 78 -18.79 4.60 16.78
CA LYS A 78 -17.85 3.77 16.01
C LYS A 78 -18.16 2.28 16.11
N THR A 79 -18.82 1.84 17.18
CA THR A 79 -19.17 0.42 17.40
C THR A 79 -20.38 0.00 16.58
N SER A 80 -21.24 0.95 16.19
CA SER A 80 -22.39 0.67 15.33
C SER A 80 -22.02 0.40 13.85
N VAL A 81 -20.79 0.71 13.44
CA VAL A 81 -20.33 0.65 12.04
C VAL A 81 -19.56 -0.65 11.79
N LYS A 82 -20.12 -1.54 10.95
CA LYS A 82 -19.49 -2.81 10.62
C LYS A 82 -18.44 -2.65 9.52
N ILE A 83 -17.16 -2.74 9.90
CA ILE A 83 -16.05 -2.61 8.95
C ILE A 83 -15.57 -3.98 8.45
N ARG A 84 -15.51 -4.16 7.14
CA ARG A 84 -14.77 -5.23 6.47
C ARG A 84 -13.40 -4.70 6.05
N ILE A 85 -12.32 -5.41 6.38
CA ILE A 85 -10.96 -5.03 5.98
C ILE A 85 -10.45 -6.03 4.94
N LEU A 86 -9.98 -5.52 3.80
CA LEU A 86 -9.40 -6.31 2.73
C LEU A 86 -7.91 -6.00 2.56
N ASN A 87 -7.11 -7.04 2.37
CA ASN A 87 -5.72 -6.90 1.96
C ASN A 87 -5.62 -6.64 0.45
N GLY A 88 -5.34 -5.40 0.08
CA GLY A 88 -5.06 -4.98 -1.29
C GLY A 88 -3.56 -4.84 -1.59
N SER A 89 -2.67 -5.12 -0.64
CA SER A 89 -1.22 -4.95 -0.81
C SER A 89 -0.49 -6.22 -1.25
N GLY A 90 -1.13 -7.39 -1.11
CA GLY A 90 -0.53 -8.70 -1.34
C GLY A 90 0.47 -9.15 -0.25
N GLN A 91 0.73 -8.33 0.76
CA GLN A 91 1.64 -8.67 1.86
C GLN A 91 0.90 -9.43 2.96
N ALA A 92 1.48 -10.52 3.46
CA ALA A 92 0.87 -11.33 4.50
C ALA A 92 0.71 -10.54 5.81
N GLY A 93 -0.44 -10.73 6.49
CA GLY A 93 -0.71 -10.12 7.80
C GLY A 93 -1.22 -8.68 7.78
N VAL A 94 -1.24 -8.00 6.63
CA VAL A 94 -1.64 -6.59 6.54
C VAL A 94 -3.07 -6.33 7.01
N ALA A 95 -4.04 -7.15 6.60
CA ALA A 95 -5.43 -6.98 7.05
C ALA A 95 -5.58 -7.16 8.58
N SER A 96 -4.82 -8.09 9.18
CA SER A 96 -4.82 -8.28 10.63
C SER A 96 -4.21 -7.08 11.36
N ALA A 97 -3.06 -6.58 10.88
CA ALA A 97 -2.42 -5.41 11.46
C ALA A 97 -3.28 -4.14 11.32
N ALA A 98 -4.07 -4.04 10.24
CA ALA A 98 -5.04 -2.97 10.07
C ALA A 98 -6.23 -3.10 11.03
N LYS A 99 -6.74 -4.32 11.26
CA LYS A 99 -7.76 -4.56 12.28
C LYS A 99 -7.30 -4.11 13.65
N ASP A 100 -6.14 -4.56 14.11
CA ASP A 100 -5.64 -4.21 15.45
C ASP A 100 -5.49 -2.69 15.61
N PHE A 101 -5.06 -2.01 14.55
CA PHE A 101 -4.97 -0.55 14.53
C PHE A 101 -6.35 0.13 14.60
N ILE A 102 -7.30 -0.29 13.77
CA ILE A 102 -8.65 0.30 13.68
C ILE A 102 -9.47 0.01 14.95
N GLU A 103 -9.37 -1.19 15.52
CA GLU A 103 -10.00 -1.52 16.81
C GLU A 103 -9.37 -0.73 17.96
N GLY A 104 -8.07 -0.48 17.93
CA GLY A 104 -7.40 0.43 18.86
C GLY A 104 -7.93 1.87 18.83
N LYS A 105 -8.63 2.25 17.75
CA LYS A 105 -9.33 3.55 17.59
C LYS A 105 -10.81 3.50 18.00
N GLY A 106 -11.30 2.33 18.43
CA GLY A 106 -12.66 2.12 18.93
C GLY A 106 -13.69 1.68 17.88
N TRP A 107 -13.26 1.26 16.69
CA TRP A 107 -14.15 0.77 15.64
C TRP A 107 -14.39 -0.75 15.75
N GLU A 108 -15.54 -1.21 15.26
CA GLU A 108 -15.83 -2.65 15.14
C GLU A 108 -15.41 -3.20 13.77
N VAL A 109 -14.51 -4.19 13.77
CA VAL A 109 -14.13 -4.92 12.56
C VAL A 109 -14.92 -6.23 12.48
N ALA A 110 -15.87 -6.27 11.54
CA ALA A 110 -16.75 -7.42 11.33
C ALA A 110 -16.08 -8.57 10.58
N SER A 111 -15.14 -8.28 9.68
CA SER A 111 -14.46 -9.34 8.89
C SER A 111 -13.13 -8.90 8.29
N LEU A 112 -12.29 -9.90 8.01
CA LEU A 112 -11.02 -9.76 7.30
C LEU A 112 -11.03 -10.59 6.01
N GLY A 113 -10.34 -10.11 4.97
CA GLY A 113 -10.21 -10.85 3.72
C GLY A 113 -9.09 -10.34 2.82
N ASN A 114 -9.04 -10.87 1.60
CA ASN A 114 -8.19 -10.34 0.52
C ASN A 114 -9.06 -9.54 -0.45
N ALA A 115 -8.49 -8.49 -1.03
CA ALA A 115 -9.13 -7.80 -2.14
C ALA A 115 -9.10 -8.65 -3.42
N ALA A 116 -9.89 -8.25 -4.42
CA ALA A 116 -9.95 -8.95 -5.71
C ALA A 116 -8.63 -8.91 -6.50
N ASN A 117 -7.78 -7.91 -6.22
CA ASN A 117 -6.43 -7.75 -6.76
C ASN A 117 -5.52 -7.09 -5.70
N PHE A 118 -4.23 -6.97 -6.00
CA PHE A 118 -3.22 -6.46 -5.07
C PHE A 118 -2.52 -5.17 -5.54
N ASP A 119 -3.13 -4.45 -6.48
CA ASP A 119 -2.53 -3.27 -7.12
C ASP A 119 -2.89 -1.97 -6.39
N PHE A 120 -3.38 -2.07 -5.15
CA PHE A 120 -3.79 -0.91 -4.35
C PHE A 120 -2.55 -0.19 -3.82
N ALA A 121 -2.23 0.96 -4.43
CA ALA A 121 -1.14 1.81 -3.96
C ALA A 121 -1.49 2.53 -2.65
N GLN A 122 -2.74 2.98 -2.53
CA GLN A 122 -3.29 3.68 -1.36
C GLN A 122 -4.40 2.84 -0.71
N THR A 123 -4.72 3.14 0.54
CA THR A 123 -5.87 2.57 1.24
C THR A 123 -7.16 3.18 0.73
N VAL A 124 -8.07 2.34 0.24
CA VAL A 124 -9.34 2.77 -0.35
C VAL A 124 -10.48 2.48 0.62
N ILE A 125 -11.33 3.47 0.87
CA ILE A 125 -12.55 3.31 1.67
C ILE A 125 -13.76 3.34 0.75
N LYS A 126 -14.60 2.31 0.83
CA LYS A 126 -15.91 2.24 0.18
C LYS A 126 -16.99 2.19 1.25
N LEU A 127 -17.91 3.14 1.24
CA LEU A 127 -18.95 3.26 2.28
C LEU A 127 -20.32 2.93 1.70
N LYS A 128 -21.19 2.36 2.54
CA LYS A 128 -22.63 2.35 2.29
C LYS A 128 -23.21 3.74 2.56
N GLU A 129 -24.30 4.10 1.91
CA GLU A 129 -24.99 5.38 2.12
C GLU A 129 -25.35 5.63 3.60
N SER A 130 -25.76 4.59 4.32
CA SER A 130 -26.09 4.68 5.76
C SER A 130 -24.88 4.95 6.66
N ALA A 131 -23.66 4.76 6.15
CA ALA A 131 -22.42 4.92 6.91
C ALA A 131 -21.70 6.26 6.62
N LEU A 132 -22.27 7.14 5.79
CA LEU A 132 -21.63 8.41 5.43
C LEU A 132 -21.34 9.32 6.63
N GLY A 133 -22.16 9.26 7.69
CA GLY A 133 -21.92 10.01 8.92
C GLY A 133 -20.65 9.60 9.67
N ALA A 134 -20.10 8.42 9.38
CA ALA A 134 -18.85 7.93 9.97
C ALA A 134 -17.61 8.22 9.11
N LYS A 135 -17.79 8.74 7.89
CA LYS A 135 -16.73 8.94 6.90
C LYS A 135 -15.56 9.74 7.43
N ASP A 136 -15.81 10.95 7.93
CA ASP A 136 -14.74 11.88 8.30
C ASP A 136 -13.96 11.37 9.52
N ALA A 137 -14.66 10.77 10.49
CA ALA A 137 -14.03 10.14 11.65
C ALA A 137 -13.13 8.96 11.24
N LEU A 138 -13.61 8.10 10.34
CA LEU A 138 -12.85 6.93 9.89
C LEU A 138 -11.63 7.35 9.04
N VAL A 139 -11.80 8.32 8.15
CA VAL A 139 -10.69 8.88 7.35
C VAL A 139 -9.64 9.49 8.26
N ALA A 140 -10.04 10.29 9.24
CA ALA A 140 -9.12 10.90 10.20
C ALA A 140 -8.33 9.84 10.98
N ASP A 141 -9.00 8.81 11.49
CA ASP A 141 -8.34 7.73 12.23
C ASP A 141 -7.37 6.91 11.37
N LEU A 142 -7.70 6.66 10.10
CA LEU A 142 -6.85 5.91 9.18
C LEU A 142 -5.66 6.73 8.65
N ALA A 143 -5.82 8.04 8.49
CA ALA A 143 -4.79 8.93 7.98
C ALA A 143 -3.53 9.00 8.86
N ASP A 144 -3.63 8.64 10.14
CA ASP A 144 -2.50 8.54 11.06
C ASP A 144 -1.42 7.54 10.61
N LYS A 145 -1.81 6.52 9.84
CA LYS A 145 -0.92 5.43 9.42
C LYS A 145 -0.95 5.14 7.92
N TYR A 146 -2.06 5.43 7.25
CA TYR A 146 -2.30 5.03 5.87
C TYR A 146 -2.50 6.25 4.97
N SER A 147 -2.07 6.14 3.72
CA SER A 147 -2.55 7.06 2.68
C SER A 147 -3.97 6.67 2.28
N VAL A 148 -4.95 7.50 2.62
CA VAL A 148 -6.38 7.17 2.46
C VAL A 148 -6.99 7.92 1.29
N VAL A 149 -7.77 7.20 0.48
CA VAL A 149 -8.69 7.76 -0.50
C VAL A 149 -10.09 7.18 -0.30
N VAL A 150 -11.10 8.02 -0.49
CA VAL A 150 -12.50 7.57 -0.44
C VAL A 150 -12.97 7.31 -1.86
N SER A 151 -13.46 6.11 -2.11
CA SER A 151 -14.03 5.73 -3.41
C SER A 151 -15.27 6.57 -3.70
N SER A 152 -15.47 6.92 -4.98
CA SER A 152 -16.72 7.52 -5.45
C SER A 152 -17.86 6.51 -5.54
N GLU A 153 -17.54 5.22 -5.52
CA GLU A 153 -18.53 4.15 -5.49
C GLU A 153 -18.98 3.88 -4.06
N SER A 154 -20.24 3.52 -3.88
CA SER A 154 -20.78 3.06 -2.60
C SER A 154 -20.98 1.55 -2.57
N LEU A 155 -21.03 0.98 -1.37
CA LEU A 155 -21.44 -0.41 -1.17
C LEU A 155 -22.95 -0.55 -1.40
N GLU A 156 -23.36 -1.71 -1.89
CA GLU A 156 -24.77 -2.06 -2.02
C GLU A 156 -25.47 -2.00 -0.65
N ALA A 157 -26.73 -1.55 -0.62
CA ALA A 157 -27.50 -1.45 0.63
C ALA A 157 -27.66 -2.82 1.33
N THR A 158 -27.62 -3.90 0.55
CA THR A 158 -27.73 -5.30 1.02
C THR A 158 -26.38 -5.91 1.43
N ASP A 159 -25.25 -5.21 1.27
CA ASP A 159 -23.95 -5.72 1.74
C ASP A 159 -23.98 -5.89 3.26
N SER A 160 -23.41 -6.99 3.73
CA SER A 160 -23.20 -7.31 5.14
C SER A 160 -22.34 -6.28 5.90
N ALA A 161 -21.43 -5.60 5.20
CA ALA A 161 -20.58 -4.55 5.74
C ALA A 161 -21.18 -3.16 5.47
N ASP A 162 -20.91 -2.22 6.37
CA ASP A 162 -21.28 -0.82 6.21
C ASP A 162 -20.13 -0.02 5.60
N VAL A 163 -18.90 -0.46 5.86
CA VAL A 163 -17.68 0.09 5.26
C VAL A 163 -16.75 -1.04 4.86
N GLU A 164 -16.15 -0.91 3.68
CA GLU A 164 -15.03 -1.72 3.24
C GLU A 164 -13.77 -0.86 3.21
N VAL A 165 -12.72 -1.32 3.88
CA VAL A 165 -11.39 -0.70 3.89
C VAL A 165 -10.42 -1.63 3.20
N THR A 166 -9.99 -1.28 2.00
CA THR A 166 -8.98 -2.05 1.26
C THR A 166 -7.60 -1.44 1.49
N ILE A 167 -6.73 -2.15 2.20
CA ILE A 167 -5.41 -1.67 2.60
C ILE A 167 -4.43 -1.77 1.43
N GLY A 168 -3.85 -0.63 1.06
CA GLY A 168 -2.84 -0.52 0.00
C GLY A 168 -1.42 -0.73 0.50
N ALA A 169 -0.46 -0.70 -0.43
CA ALA A 169 0.96 -0.93 -0.16
C ALA A 169 1.69 0.29 0.43
N LYS A 170 1.12 1.51 0.39
CA LYS A 170 1.68 2.75 0.95
C LYS A 170 0.62 3.71 1.50
#